data_AF-E8WLU1-F1
#
_entry.id   AF-E8WLU1-F1
#
_cell.length_a   1.000
_cell.length_b   1.000
_cell.length_c   1.000
_cell.angle_alpha   90.00
_cell.angle_beta   90.00
_cell.angle_gamma   90.00
#
_symmetry.space_group_name_H-M   'P 1'
#
loop_
_entity.id
_entity.type
_entity.pdbx_description
1 polymer ?
#
loop_
_entity_poly.entity_id
_entity_poly.type
_entity_poly.pdbx_seq_one_letter_code
_entity_poly.pdbx_strand_id
1 'polypeptide(L)'
;MYVVRLTRQAEKQKEKLPEKVKGALLFLLHEISRSGPVRGDWTNYGKLAPKRHHCHIKKGKPTYIAVWQEMGGEVRLVEITYVGTHEKAPY
;
A
#
# COMPACT_ATOMS: atom_id res chain seq x y z
N MET A 1 -2.52 8.95 -14.88
CA MET A 1 -2.39 9.27 -13.45
C MET A 1 -3.48 8.56 -12.68
N TYR A 2 -3.17 8.00 -11.52
CA TYR A 2 -4.11 7.36 -10.61
C TYR A 2 -4.37 8.26 -9.40
N VAL A 3 -5.62 8.30 -8.96
CA VAL A 3 -5.98 8.89 -7.67
C VAL A 3 -5.70 7.83 -6.62
N VAL A 4 -4.89 8.16 -5.62
CA VAL A 4 -4.55 7.25 -4.53
C VAL A 4 -5.12 7.80 -3.24
N ARG A 5 -5.88 6.98 -2.51
CA ARG A 5 -6.49 7.34 -1.23
C ARG A 5 -6.14 6.31 -0.18
N LEU A 6 -6.16 6.72 1.07
CA LEU A 6 -6.13 5.80 2.20
C LEU A 6 -7.55 5.66 2.74
N THR A 7 -7.94 4.44 3.09
CA THR A 7 -9.15 4.25 3.89
C THR A 7 -8.97 4.91 5.26
N ARG A 8 -10.07 5.20 5.96
CA ARG A 8 -10.02 5.74 7.33
C ARG A 8 -9.20 4.86 8.28
N GLN A 9 -9.21 3.54 8.06
CA GLN A 9 -8.38 2.61 8.83
C GLN A 9 -6.90 2.79 8.50
N ALA A 10 -6.54 2.82 7.21
CA ALA A 10 -5.16 2.99 6.77
C ALA A 10 -4.58 4.35 7.19
N GLU A 11 -5.39 5.42 7.24
CA GLU A 11 -4.98 6.72 7.80
C GLU A 11 -4.54 6.60 9.26
N LYS A 12 -5.39 6.01 10.11
CA LYS A 12 -5.07 5.78 11.53
C LYS A 12 -3.87 4.87 11.73
N GLN A 13 -3.65 3.93 10.81
CA GLN A 13 -2.48 3.06 10.86
C GLN A 13 -1.21 3.81 10.46
N LYS A 14 -1.27 4.62 9.38
CA LYS A 14 -0.18 5.49 8.92
C LYS A 14 0.34 6.37 10.05
N GLU A 15 -0.55 6.99 10.83
CA GLU A 15 -0.18 7.86 11.96
C GLU A 15 0.73 7.16 12.99
N LYS A 16 0.53 5.87 13.21
CA LYS A 16 1.26 5.04 14.18
C LYS A 16 2.58 4.48 13.65
N LEU A 17 2.90 4.68 12.38
CA LEU A 17 4.12 4.15 11.78
C LEU A 17 5.35 4.94 12.23
N PRO A 18 6.52 4.29 12.37
CA PRO A 18 7.80 4.99 12.49
C PRO A 18 8.05 5.88 11.26
N GLU A 19 8.75 6.99 11.44
CA GLU A 19 8.92 8.02 10.40
C GLU A 19 9.53 7.47 9.09
N LYS A 20 10.55 6.62 9.19
CA LYS A 20 11.15 5.97 8.01
C LYS A 20 10.15 5.10 7.23
N VAL A 21 9.20 4.46 7.93
CA VAL A 21 8.16 3.63 7.30
C VAL A 21 7.07 4.52 6.67
N LYS A 22 6.73 5.65 7.30
CA LYS A 22 5.85 6.67 6.69
C LYS A 22 6.44 7.18 5.37
N GLY A 23 7.74 7.51 5.36
CA GLY A 23 8.44 7.92 4.14
C GLY A 23 8.35 6.89 3.01
N ALA A 24 8.58 5.61 3.32
CA ALA A 24 8.43 4.52 2.35
C ALA A 24 6.99 4.36 1.86
N LEU A 25 5.99 4.50 2.74
CA LEU A 25 4.58 4.49 2.34
C LEU A 25 4.29 5.65 1.39
N LEU A 26 4.68 6.89 1.72
CA LEU A 26 4.44 8.06 0.86
C LEU A 26 5.09 7.91 -0.51
N PHE A 27 6.30 7.35 -0.58
CA PHE A 27 6.96 7.02 -1.84
C PHE A 27 6.13 6.00 -2.65
N LEU A 28 5.62 4.94 -2.02
CA LEU A 28 4.71 3.98 -2.65
C LEU A 28 3.46 4.67 -3.22
N LEU A 29 2.81 5.56 -2.47
CA LEU A 29 1.61 6.27 -2.95
C LEU A 29 1.92 7.11 -4.19
N HIS A 30 3.07 7.78 -4.19
CA HIS A 30 3.52 8.58 -5.32
C HIS A 30 3.75 7.71 -6.57
N GLU A 31 4.42 6.57 -6.41
CA GLU A 31 4.67 5.65 -7.52
C GLU A 31 3.38 5.02 -8.06
N ILE A 32 2.45 4.62 -7.20
CA ILE A 32 1.13 4.14 -7.62
C ILE A 32 0.39 5.25 -8.38
N SER A 33 0.44 6.50 -7.91
CA SER A 33 -0.23 7.63 -8.57
C SER A 33 0.32 7.87 -9.99
N ARG A 34 1.63 7.76 -10.19
CA ARG A 34 2.26 7.97 -11.50
C ARG A 34 2.12 6.77 -12.43
N SER A 35 2.44 5.58 -11.91
CA SER A 35 2.74 4.41 -12.72
C SER A 35 1.72 3.28 -12.57
N GLY A 36 0.76 3.43 -11.65
CA GLY A 36 -0.37 2.51 -11.46
C GLY A 36 -0.18 1.44 -10.38
N PRO A 37 -1.21 0.62 -10.13
CA PRO A 37 -1.31 -0.26 -8.95
C PRO A 37 -0.39 -1.48 -9.01
N VAL A 38 0.09 -1.87 -10.19
CA VAL A 38 1.04 -2.98 -10.32
C VAL A 38 2.44 -2.46 -9.99
N ARG A 39 3.00 -2.94 -8.89
CA ARG A 39 4.29 -2.51 -8.33
C ARG A 39 5.30 -3.66 -8.31
N GLY A 40 5.49 -4.34 -9.45
CA GLY A 40 6.42 -5.49 -9.54
C GLY A 40 7.88 -5.15 -9.25
N ASP A 41 8.22 -3.87 -9.28
CA ASP A 41 9.47 -3.24 -8.88
C ASP A 41 9.63 -3.09 -7.36
N TRP A 42 8.54 -3.19 -6.59
CA TRP A 42 8.58 -3.14 -5.14
C TRP A 42 8.93 -4.48 -4.53
N THR A 43 9.64 -4.39 -3.42
CA THR A 43 10.08 -5.55 -2.66
C THR A 43 8.90 -6.47 -2.31
N ASN A 44 9.04 -7.75 -2.67
CA ASN A 44 8.06 -8.81 -2.37
C ASN A 44 6.63 -8.40 -2.75
N TYR A 45 6.47 -7.72 -3.89
CA TYR A 45 5.16 -7.45 -4.43
C TYR A 45 4.44 -8.74 -4.84
N GLY A 46 3.15 -8.81 -4.58
CA GLY A 46 2.29 -9.88 -5.07
C GLY A 46 0.82 -9.50 -5.12
N LYS A 47 0.05 -10.24 -5.92
CA LYS A 47 -1.41 -10.12 -5.95
C LYS A 47 -1.99 -11.04 -4.88
N LEU A 48 -2.86 -10.50 -4.03
CA LEU A 48 -3.62 -11.28 -3.04
C LEU A 48 -4.93 -11.81 -3.62
N ALA A 49 -5.52 -11.07 -4.57
CA ALA A 49 -6.72 -11.42 -5.30
C ALA A 49 -6.75 -10.59 -6.60
N PRO A 50 -7.71 -10.79 -7.51
CA PRO A 50 -7.93 -9.85 -8.61
C PRO A 50 -8.06 -8.42 -8.07
N LYS A 51 -7.28 -7.49 -8.62
CA LYS A 51 -7.22 -6.07 -8.21
C LYS A 51 -6.78 -5.82 -6.76
N ARG A 52 -6.33 -6.83 -6.03
CA ARG A 52 -5.84 -6.69 -4.65
C ARG A 52 -4.35 -7.01 -4.61
N HIS A 53 -3.59 -6.08 -4.07
CA HIS A 53 -2.14 -6.08 -4.15
C HIS A 53 -1.53 -5.92 -2.77
N HIS A 54 -0.31 -6.39 -2.61
CA HIS A 54 0.51 -6.09 -1.45
C HIS A 54 1.98 -5.96 -1.85
N CYS A 55 2.76 -5.28 -1.02
CA CYS A 55 4.21 -5.30 -1.08
C CYS A 55 4.80 -5.00 0.30
N HIS A 56 6.11 -5.23 0.45
CA HIS A 56 6.85 -4.86 1.65
C HIS A 56 7.42 -3.45 1.48
N ILE A 57 7.12 -2.56 2.43
CA ILE A 57 7.63 -1.18 2.45
C ILE A 57 8.84 -1.02 3.36
N LYS A 58 9.06 -1.97 4.28
CA LYS A 58 10.30 -2.08 5.07
C LYS A 58 10.51 -3.55 5.47
N LYS A 59 11.67 -4.12 5.10
CA LYS A 59 12.11 -5.44 5.61
C LYS A 59 12.67 -5.34 7.03
N GLY A 60 12.70 -6.46 7.75
CA GLY A 60 13.34 -6.61 9.06
C GLY A 60 12.39 -7.16 10.11
N LYS A 61 12.72 -6.93 11.39
CA LYS A 61 11.88 -7.32 12.54
C LYS A 61 11.52 -6.07 13.34
N PRO A 62 10.27 -5.55 13.24
CA PRO A 62 9.17 -6.06 12.42
C PRO A 62 9.28 -5.66 10.93
N THR A 63 8.70 -6.49 10.07
CA THR A 63 8.49 -6.19 8.64
C THR A 63 7.20 -5.41 8.47
N TYR A 64 7.23 -4.35 7.66
CA TYR A 64 6.06 -3.54 7.34
C TYR A 64 5.64 -3.74 5.89
N ILE A 65 4.32 -3.83 5.68
CA ILE A 65 3.69 -4.05 4.39
C ILE A 65 2.57 -3.02 4.17
N ALA A 66 2.21 -2.84 2.91
CA ALA A 66 1.01 -2.13 2.49
C ALA A 66 0.13 -3.07 1.64
N VAL A 67 -1.19 -2.96 1.80
CA VAL A 67 -2.19 -3.64 0.97
C VAL A 67 -3.08 -2.58 0.34
N TRP A 68 -3.38 -2.75 -0.95
CA TRP A 68 -4.27 -1.86 -1.67
C TRP A 68 -5.15 -2.59 -2.66
N GLN A 69 -6.20 -1.89 -3.09
CA GLN A 69 -7.16 -2.39 -4.06
C GLN A 69 -7.38 -1.37 -5.18
N GLU A 70 -7.52 -1.85 -6.41
CA GLU A 70 -8.02 -1.05 -7.52
C GLU A 70 -9.54 -0.96 -7.42
N MET A 71 -10.07 0.26 -7.37
CA MET A 71 -11.51 0.50 -7.35
C MET A 71 -12.05 0.53 -8.77
N GLY A 72 -13.24 -0.03 -8.99
CA GLY A 72 -13.93 0.02 -10.28
C GLY A 72 -14.50 1.41 -10.58
N GLY A 73 -14.83 1.65 -11.85
CA GLY A 73 -15.46 2.89 -12.32
C GLY A 73 -14.64 3.58 -13.42
N GLU A 74 -15.10 4.78 -13.82
CA GLU A 74 -14.44 5.60 -14.85
C GLU A 74 -13.13 6.23 -14.36
N VAL A 75 -13.01 6.43 -13.04
CA VAL A 75 -11.82 7.01 -12.42
C VAL A 75 -10.81 5.92 -12.08
N ARG A 76 -9.55 6.11 -12.47
CA ARG A 76 -8.41 5.27 -12.07
C ARG A 76 -8.08 5.47 -10.59
N LEU A 77 -8.88 4.86 -9.71
CA LEU A 77 -8.79 5.00 -8.25
C LEU A 77 -8.12 3.77 -7.62
N VAL A 78 -7.19 4.02 -6.70
CA VAL A 78 -6.55 3.01 -5.86
C VAL A 78 -6.75 3.38 -4.39
N GLU A 79 -7.18 2.42 -3.58
CA GLU A 79 -7.32 2.60 -2.14
C GLU A 79 -6.34 1.72 -1.36
N ILE A 80 -5.55 2.36 -0.51
CA ILE A 80 -4.75 1.67 0.50
C ILE A 80 -5.68 1.23 1.62
N THR A 81 -5.86 -0.08 1.76
CA THR A 81 -6.77 -0.69 2.73
C THR A 81 -6.08 -1.06 4.03
N TYR A 82 -4.76 -1.28 3.98
CA TYR A 82 -3.95 -1.58 5.16
C TYR A 82 -2.52 -1.08 5.02
N VAL A 83 -1.96 -0.56 6.12
CA VAL A 83 -0.52 -0.42 6.29
C VAL A 83 -0.14 -0.80 7.72
N GLY A 84 0.94 -1.55 7.89
CA GLY A 84 1.32 -2.03 9.23
C GLY A 84 2.27 -3.21 9.18
N THR A 85 2.38 -3.91 10.30
CA THR A 85 3.26 -5.08 10.41
C THR A 85 2.70 -6.27 9.63
N HIS A 86 3.58 -7.05 9.02
CA HIS A 86 3.19 -8.24 8.26
C HIS A 86 2.31 -9.21 9.06
N GLU A 87 2.58 -9.37 10.36
CA GLU A 87 1.83 -10.25 11.28
C GLU A 87 0.35 -9.87 11.43
N LYS A 88 0.01 -8.59 11.24
CA LYS A 88 -1.37 -8.09 11.38
C LYS A 88 -2.01 -7.79 10.02
N ALA A 89 -1.37 -8.20 8.93
CA ALA A 89 -1.87 -7.97 7.59
C ALA A 89 -3.15 -8.78 7.35
N PRO A 90 -4.17 -8.18 6.72
CA PRO A 90 -5.41 -8.88 6.41
C PRO A 90 -5.22 -9.70 5.15
N TYR A 91 -4.52 -10.84 5.21
CA TYR A 91 -4.45 -11.75 4.07
C TYR A 91 -5.84 -12.31 3.76
#